data_AF-A0A7K8E310-F1
#
_entry.id   AF-A0A7K8E310-F1
#
_cell.length_a   1.000
_cell.length_b   1.000
_cell.length_c   1.000
_cell.angle_alpha   90.00
_cell.angle_beta   90.00
_cell.angle_gamma   90.00
#
_symmetry.space_group_name_H-M   'P 1'
#
loop_
_entity.id
_entity.type
_entity.pdbx_description
1 polymer ?
#
loop_
_entity_poly.entity_id
_entity_poly.type
_entity_poly.pdbx_seq_one_letter_code
_entity_poly.pdbx_strand_id
1 'polypeptide(L)'
;HPPPVATDKEEQKRLLENRPDQPQNPKVLRIAIIGAPNAGKSTLSNQLLGRKVFPVSKKVHTTRCKARGVITHQDTQLIILDTPGLTNPLKAKRHNLDETMLTDPWDSMKHADLVLVLVDVSDHWTRNSLSKEVLKCLSQFPHIPSVLVLNKVDILKKKFLLLEIATDLTEGIVNGKKLKVKSALQQDSSSSAKSPLHITQASPESKVPGSPFGQERNQAQEGSDLDKSSDVGGAGTGEAQGPKHHGPEDLKDTKGWPHFQEIFMLAALRGEEVDTLKRYLLMRAKPGPWEFHSDVLTNQSPQEICDNIIREKILEYLPLEVPYGVTQVTEIWEEGECGELLIVQSLLVPRESHKRMLIGRGGKVISRIAREAGQDLMNAFLCDVHLKLKVEVK
;
A
#
# COMPACT_ATOMS: atom_id res chain seq x y z
N HIS A 1 -19.66 4.81 -6.65
CA HIS A 1 -19.18 4.71 -5.25
C HIS A 1 -18.67 3.30 -5.02
N PRO A 2 -17.66 3.07 -4.16
CA PRO A 2 -17.19 1.70 -3.86
C PRO A 2 -18.33 0.87 -3.24
N PRO A 3 -18.40 -0.45 -3.47
CA PRO A 3 -19.42 -1.30 -2.85
C PRO A 3 -19.25 -1.32 -1.31
N PRO A 4 -20.33 -1.51 -0.52
CA PRO A 4 -20.20 -1.79 0.91
C PRO A 4 -19.50 -3.13 1.13
N VAL A 5 -18.97 -3.35 2.33
CA VAL A 5 -18.63 -4.72 2.76
C VAL A 5 -19.91 -5.37 3.27
N ALA A 6 -20.16 -6.64 2.90
CA ALA A 6 -21.31 -7.38 3.42
C ALA A 6 -21.28 -7.42 4.95
N THR A 7 -22.46 -7.42 5.57
CA THR A 7 -22.63 -7.55 7.02
C THR A 7 -22.72 -9.01 7.45
N ASP A 8 -23.22 -9.87 6.56
CA ASP A 8 -23.29 -11.31 6.78
C ASP A 8 -22.02 -12.04 6.32
N LYS A 9 -21.60 -13.03 7.12
CA LYS A 9 -20.39 -13.82 6.84
C LYS A 9 -20.59 -14.77 5.67
N GLU A 10 -21.76 -15.37 5.53
CA GLU A 10 -22.03 -16.30 4.43
C GLU A 10 -22.23 -15.56 3.11
N GLU A 11 -22.85 -14.38 3.13
CA GLU A 11 -22.89 -13.47 1.97
C GLU A 11 -21.47 -13.07 1.54
N GLN A 12 -20.64 -12.60 2.47
CA GLN A 12 -19.25 -12.25 2.17
C GLN A 12 -18.49 -13.44 1.57
N LYS A 13 -18.68 -14.64 2.12
CA LYS A 13 -18.08 -15.87 1.60
C LYS A 13 -18.58 -16.21 0.19
N ARG A 14 -19.88 -16.11 -0.06
CA ARG A 14 -20.47 -16.31 -1.39
C ARG A 14 -19.90 -15.32 -2.41
N LEU A 15 -19.75 -14.05 -2.05
CA LEU A 15 -19.14 -13.04 -2.93
C LEU A 15 -17.69 -13.40 -3.30
N LEU A 16 -16.93 -13.96 -2.36
CA LEU A 16 -15.55 -14.41 -2.61
C LEU A 16 -15.47 -15.70 -3.43
N GLU A 17 -16.49 -16.55 -3.36
CA GLU A 17 -16.59 -17.81 -4.13
C GLU A 17 -17.23 -17.60 -5.52
N ASN A 18 -18.00 -16.53 -5.70
CA ASN A 18 -18.64 -16.18 -6.96
C ASN A 18 -17.60 -15.96 -8.06
N ARG A 19 -17.95 -16.41 -9.27
CA ARG A 19 -17.14 -16.13 -10.44
C ARG A 19 -17.10 -14.62 -10.69
N PRO A 20 -15.92 -14.03 -10.97
CA PRO A 20 -15.83 -12.62 -11.33
C PRO A 20 -16.71 -12.27 -12.52
N ASP A 21 -17.52 -11.23 -12.38
CA ASP A 21 -18.37 -10.62 -13.40
C ASP A 21 -17.55 -9.72 -14.35
N GLN A 22 -16.45 -10.28 -14.85
CA GLN A 22 -15.45 -9.52 -15.59
C GLN A 22 -15.95 -9.11 -17.00
N PRO A 23 -15.54 -7.94 -17.49
CA PRO A 23 -15.85 -7.49 -18.85
C PRO A 23 -15.01 -8.23 -19.89
N GLN A 24 -15.25 -7.96 -21.19
CA GLN A 24 -14.57 -8.65 -22.30
C GLN A 24 -13.04 -8.47 -22.31
N ASN A 25 -12.55 -7.28 -21.96
CA ASN A 25 -11.12 -6.95 -21.94
C ASN A 25 -10.68 -6.56 -20.53
N PRO A 26 -10.69 -7.51 -19.57
CA PRO A 26 -10.41 -7.21 -18.19
C PRO A 26 -8.93 -6.87 -18.02
N LYS A 27 -8.65 -5.90 -17.15
CA LYS A 27 -7.31 -5.54 -16.69
C LYS A 27 -7.19 -5.78 -15.20
N VAL A 28 -6.01 -6.17 -14.75
CA VAL A 28 -5.68 -6.36 -13.34
C VAL A 28 -4.32 -5.75 -13.00
N LEU A 29 -4.19 -5.26 -11.78
CA LEU A 29 -2.91 -4.85 -11.19
C LEU A 29 -2.85 -5.21 -9.71
N ARG A 30 -1.92 -6.09 -9.33
CA ARG A 30 -1.63 -6.43 -7.94
C ARG A 30 -0.56 -5.49 -7.39
N ILE A 31 -0.86 -4.84 -6.28
CA ILE A 31 -0.05 -3.75 -5.73
C ILE A 31 0.38 -4.12 -4.31
N ALA A 32 1.68 -4.30 -4.08
CA ALA A 32 2.22 -4.39 -2.73
C ALA A 32 2.57 -2.99 -2.21
N ILE A 33 2.15 -2.64 -1.00
CA ILE A 33 2.47 -1.35 -0.36
C ILE A 33 3.45 -1.58 0.79
N ILE A 34 4.73 -1.31 0.56
CA ILE A 34 5.78 -1.51 1.57
C ILE A 34 6.26 -0.17 2.14
N GLY A 35 6.86 -0.22 3.33
CA GLY A 35 7.40 0.96 4.00
C GLY A 35 7.48 0.78 5.51
N ALA A 36 8.17 1.71 6.16
CA ALA A 36 8.36 1.70 7.60
C ALA A 36 7.01 1.64 8.37
N PRO A 37 7.00 1.11 9.60
CA PRO A 37 5.84 1.22 10.48
C PRO A 37 5.36 2.68 10.58
N ASN A 38 4.05 2.89 10.61
CA ASN A 38 3.42 4.22 10.68
C ASN A 38 3.66 5.16 9.48
N ALA A 39 4.26 4.69 8.37
CA ALA A 39 4.39 5.48 7.14
C ALA A 39 3.03 5.88 6.51
N GLY A 40 1.93 5.29 6.98
CA GLY A 40 0.57 5.57 6.50
C GLY A 40 0.06 4.61 5.43
N LYS A 41 0.58 3.37 5.40
CA LYS A 41 0.21 2.34 4.41
C LYS A 41 -1.29 2.05 4.42
N SER A 42 -1.83 1.62 5.56
CA SER A 42 -3.26 1.33 5.72
C SER A 42 -4.13 2.58 5.53
N THR A 43 -3.61 3.77 5.88
CA THR A 43 -4.28 5.05 5.57
C THR A 43 -4.41 5.25 4.07
N LEU A 44 -3.33 5.05 3.30
CA LEU A 44 -3.36 5.14 1.85
C LEU A 44 -4.26 4.07 1.23
N SER A 45 -4.20 2.82 1.71
CA SER A 45 -5.06 1.73 1.23
C SER A 45 -6.54 2.06 1.39
N ASN A 46 -6.95 2.53 2.58
CA ASN A 46 -8.34 2.93 2.83
C ASN A 46 -8.79 4.09 1.94
N GLN A 47 -7.89 5.04 1.65
CA GLN A 47 -8.20 6.18 0.78
C GLN A 47 -8.33 5.76 -0.68
N LEU A 48 -7.49 4.85 -1.16
CA LEU A 48 -7.62 4.27 -2.51
C LEU A 48 -8.92 3.47 -2.67
N LEU A 49 -9.29 2.70 -1.64
CA LEU A 49 -10.56 1.97 -1.56
C LEU A 49 -11.78 2.89 -1.44
N GLY A 50 -11.60 4.08 -0.87
CA GLY A 50 -12.70 4.99 -0.52
C GLY A 50 -13.51 4.52 0.69
N ARG A 51 -12.99 3.56 1.48
CA ARG A 51 -13.61 3.04 2.71
C ARG A 51 -12.57 2.66 3.74
N LYS A 52 -12.95 2.69 5.01
CA LYS A 52 -12.10 2.27 6.12
C LYS A 52 -12.26 0.77 6.40
N VAL A 53 -11.38 -0.03 5.80
CA VAL A 53 -11.42 -1.50 5.89
C VAL A 53 -10.18 -2.06 6.59
N PHE A 54 -9.05 -1.35 6.51
CA PHE A 54 -7.81 -1.70 7.19
C PHE A 54 -7.63 -0.88 8.48
N PRO A 55 -7.13 -1.48 9.57
CA PRO A 55 -6.90 -0.77 10.83
C PRO A 55 -5.74 0.23 10.73
N VAL A 56 -5.91 1.43 11.32
CA VAL A 56 -4.93 2.53 11.32
C VAL A 56 -4.65 3.03 12.75
N SER A 57 -3.47 2.74 13.30
CA SER A 57 -3.04 3.31 14.60
C SER A 57 -1.64 3.90 14.50
N LYS A 58 -1.31 4.81 15.42
CA LYS A 58 0.07 5.30 15.63
C LYS A 58 0.96 4.26 16.31
N LYS A 59 0.37 3.23 16.91
CA LYS A 59 1.12 2.10 17.44
C LYS A 59 1.54 1.16 16.33
N VAL A 60 2.74 0.62 16.48
CA VAL A 60 3.27 -0.40 15.58
C VAL A 60 2.40 -1.67 15.64
N HIS A 61 2.42 -2.46 14.55
CA HIS A 61 1.78 -3.78 14.45
C HIS A 61 0.24 -3.78 14.46
N THR A 62 -0.39 -2.81 13.78
CA THR A 62 -1.85 -2.74 13.58
C THR A 62 -2.40 -3.87 12.72
N THR A 63 -1.71 -4.20 11.62
CA THR A 63 -2.11 -5.25 10.69
C THR A 63 -1.53 -6.59 11.15
N ARG A 64 -2.42 -7.54 11.43
CA ARG A 64 -2.10 -8.88 11.96
C ARG A 64 -2.44 -10.02 11.00
N CYS A 65 -3.20 -9.75 9.94
CA CYS A 65 -3.64 -10.72 8.93
C CYS A 65 -3.38 -10.19 7.51
N LYS A 66 -3.16 -11.10 6.55
CA LYS A 66 -3.05 -10.77 5.12
C LYS A 66 -4.43 -10.40 4.58
N ALA A 67 -4.76 -9.12 4.62
CA ALA A 67 -5.99 -8.60 4.04
C ALA A 67 -5.71 -8.10 2.61
N ARG A 68 -6.66 -8.28 1.71
CA ARG A 68 -6.63 -7.72 0.35
C ARG A 68 -7.70 -6.67 0.23
N GLY A 69 -7.37 -5.58 -0.46
CA GLY A 69 -8.32 -4.53 -0.83
C GLY A 69 -8.50 -4.58 -2.34
N VAL A 70 -9.74 -4.53 -2.80
CA VAL A 70 -10.08 -4.64 -4.22
C VAL A 70 -10.75 -3.35 -4.67
N ILE A 71 -10.24 -2.75 -5.73
CA ILE A 71 -10.80 -1.55 -6.34
C ILE A 71 -11.18 -1.91 -7.76
N THR A 72 -12.47 -2.02 -8.02
CA THR A 72 -13.01 -2.26 -9.35
C THR A 72 -13.40 -0.92 -9.97
N HIS A 73 -12.86 -0.62 -11.15
CA HIS A 73 -13.19 0.59 -11.92
C HIS A 73 -13.27 0.26 -13.41
N GLN A 74 -14.47 0.32 -13.97
CA GLN A 74 -14.74 -0.01 -15.37
C GLN A 74 -14.22 -1.42 -15.72
N ASP A 75 -13.23 -1.53 -16.60
CA ASP A 75 -12.60 -2.77 -17.04
C ASP A 75 -11.43 -3.23 -16.17
N THR A 76 -11.10 -2.47 -15.12
CA THR A 76 -9.84 -2.62 -14.38
C THR A 76 -10.07 -2.95 -12.91
N GLN A 77 -9.34 -3.96 -12.41
CA GLN A 77 -9.30 -4.34 -11.01
C GLN A 77 -7.90 -4.07 -10.42
N LEU A 78 -7.82 -3.19 -9.41
CA LEU A 78 -6.62 -3.00 -8.62
C LEU A 78 -6.73 -3.81 -7.34
N ILE A 79 -5.74 -4.64 -7.04
CA ILE A 79 -5.71 -5.52 -5.87
C ILE A 79 -4.57 -5.06 -4.97
N ILE A 80 -4.91 -4.39 -3.87
CA ILE A 80 -3.97 -4.00 -2.83
C ILE A 80 -3.67 -5.23 -1.97
N LEU A 81 -2.41 -5.65 -1.99
CA LEU A 81 -1.87 -6.68 -1.13
C LEU A 81 -1.39 -6.02 0.16
N ASP A 82 -2.17 -6.13 1.24
CA ASP A 82 -1.78 -5.54 2.52
C ASP A 82 -0.60 -6.33 3.10
N THR A 83 0.57 -5.70 3.14
CA THR A 83 1.71 -6.19 3.90
C THR A 83 1.66 -5.59 5.30
N PRO A 84 1.69 -6.39 6.38
CA PRO A 84 2.05 -5.89 7.70
C PRO A 84 3.32 -5.04 7.59
N GLY A 85 3.40 -3.94 8.36
CA GLY A 85 4.58 -3.08 8.31
C GLY A 85 5.86 -3.88 8.54
N LEU A 86 6.87 -3.66 7.68
CA LEU A 86 8.17 -4.31 7.78
C LEU A 86 8.77 -4.03 9.16
N THR A 87 8.70 -5.00 10.06
CA THR A 87 9.21 -4.88 11.43
C THR A 87 10.25 -5.94 11.69
N ASN A 88 11.38 -5.54 12.28
CA ASN A 88 12.45 -6.45 12.62
C ASN A 88 11.95 -7.60 13.55
N PRO A 89 12.31 -8.87 13.28
CA PRO A 89 11.97 -10.02 14.12
C PRO A 89 12.29 -9.84 15.61
N LEU A 90 13.33 -9.07 15.94
CA LEU A 90 13.70 -8.74 17.33
C LEU A 90 12.67 -7.85 18.04
N LYS A 91 12.01 -6.95 17.29
CA LYS A 91 10.91 -6.12 17.83
C LYS A 91 9.62 -6.92 17.92
N ALA A 92 9.38 -7.84 16.99
CA ALA A 92 8.23 -8.73 17.03
C ALA A 92 8.25 -9.68 18.23
N LYS A 93 9.41 -10.30 18.53
CA LYS A 93 9.59 -11.15 19.72
C LYS A 93 9.42 -10.40 21.05
N ARG A 94 9.79 -9.11 21.12
CA ARG A 94 9.64 -8.29 22.34
C ARG A 94 8.18 -8.00 22.70
N HIS A 95 7.29 -7.98 21.72
CA HIS A 95 5.86 -7.67 21.91
C HIS A 95 4.96 -8.92 21.88
N ASN A 96 5.53 -10.13 22.00
CA ASN A 96 4.81 -11.40 21.92
C ASN A 96 3.86 -11.48 20.71
N LEU A 97 4.31 -10.97 19.55
CA LEU A 97 3.55 -11.12 18.32
C LEU A 97 3.57 -12.58 17.88
N ASP A 98 2.44 -13.05 17.37
CA ASP A 98 2.29 -14.41 16.87
C ASP A 98 3.34 -14.69 15.78
N GLU A 99 3.99 -15.85 15.81
CA GLU A 99 5.00 -16.23 14.80
C GLU A 99 4.38 -16.30 13.39
N THR A 100 3.06 -16.46 13.29
CA THR A 100 2.31 -16.36 12.02
C THR A 100 2.19 -14.93 11.48
N MET A 101 2.35 -13.89 12.32
CA MET A 101 2.47 -12.48 11.88
C MET A 101 3.85 -12.14 11.33
N LEU A 102 4.84 -12.99 11.60
CA LEU A 102 6.13 -13.00 10.92
C LEU A 102 6.03 -13.70 9.55
N THR A 103 4.85 -13.69 8.92
CA THR A 103 4.75 -13.98 7.48
C THR A 103 5.73 -13.11 6.75
N ASP A 104 6.65 -13.75 6.04
CA ASP A 104 7.68 -13.16 5.19
C ASP A 104 7.03 -12.01 4.39
N PRO A 105 7.34 -10.71 4.66
CA PRO A 105 6.82 -9.60 3.85
C PRO A 105 7.03 -9.78 2.34
N TRP A 106 7.98 -10.64 2.00
CA TRP A 106 8.28 -11.16 0.68
C TRP A 106 7.11 -11.89 0.00
N ASP A 107 6.15 -12.45 0.73
CA ASP A 107 5.03 -13.18 0.14
C ASP A 107 4.13 -12.28 -0.71
N SER A 108 3.83 -11.06 -0.23
CA SER A 108 3.06 -10.10 -1.04
C SER A 108 3.86 -9.59 -2.24
N MET A 109 5.18 -9.51 -2.13
CA MET A 109 6.04 -9.12 -3.24
C MET A 109 6.03 -10.18 -4.35
N LYS A 110 6.00 -11.48 -4.03
CA LYS A 110 5.95 -12.58 -5.03
C LYS A 110 4.74 -12.50 -5.96
N HIS A 111 3.64 -11.93 -5.48
CA HIS A 111 2.39 -11.81 -6.22
C HIS A 111 2.16 -10.39 -6.75
N ALA A 112 3.05 -9.44 -6.50
CA ALA A 112 2.87 -8.06 -6.91
C ALA A 112 3.25 -7.87 -8.39
N ASP A 113 2.41 -7.13 -9.11
CA ASP A 113 2.73 -6.61 -10.44
C ASP A 113 3.44 -5.24 -10.34
N LEU A 114 3.25 -4.53 -9.21
CA LEU A 114 3.84 -3.23 -8.91
C LEU A 114 4.00 -3.03 -7.40
N VAL A 115 5.05 -2.32 -6.99
CA VAL A 115 5.36 -2.03 -5.59
C VAL A 115 5.29 -0.54 -5.31
N LEU A 116 4.48 -0.14 -4.33
CA LEU A 116 4.48 1.21 -3.78
C LEU A 116 5.37 1.24 -2.54
N VAL A 117 6.42 2.07 -2.57
CA VAL A 117 7.32 2.30 -1.44
C VAL A 117 6.91 3.59 -0.75
N LEU A 118 6.28 3.46 0.41
CA LEU A 118 5.72 4.58 1.16
C LEU A 118 6.72 5.09 2.21
N VAL A 119 7.05 6.39 2.15
CA VAL A 119 7.96 7.06 3.08
C VAL A 119 7.23 8.22 3.78
N ASP A 120 7.37 8.29 5.10
CA ASP A 120 6.88 9.43 5.89
C ASP A 120 7.89 10.58 5.84
N VAL A 121 7.58 11.67 5.13
CA VAL A 121 8.50 12.81 5.04
C VAL A 121 8.53 13.68 6.30
N SER A 122 7.56 13.50 7.19
CA SER A 122 7.49 14.24 8.45
C SER A 122 8.44 13.68 9.51
N ASP A 123 8.85 12.41 9.38
CA ASP A 123 9.82 11.78 10.27
C ASP A 123 11.26 12.14 9.88
N HIS A 124 11.81 13.15 10.56
CA HIS A 124 13.18 13.62 10.34
C HIS A 124 14.28 12.57 10.55
N TRP A 125 14.01 11.49 11.27
CA TRP A 125 15.00 10.44 11.50
C TRP A 125 15.11 9.45 10.35
N THR A 126 14.01 9.20 9.64
CA THR A 126 13.92 8.11 8.64
C THR A 126 13.70 8.61 7.22
N ARG A 127 13.25 9.86 7.01
CA ARG A 127 12.88 10.37 5.68
C ARG A 127 14.00 10.41 4.63
N ASN A 128 15.28 10.39 5.04
CA ASN A 128 16.43 10.49 4.12
C ASN A 128 17.03 9.12 3.76
N SER A 129 16.44 8.01 4.19
CA SER A 129 16.89 6.68 3.79
C SER A 129 15.76 5.65 3.80
N LEU A 130 15.82 4.71 2.86
CA LEU A 130 14.96 3.53 2.90
C LEU A 130 15.43 2.59 4.01
N SER A 131 14.48 1.92 4.68
CA SER A 131 14.84 0.92 5.70
C SER A 131 15.53 -0.28 5.05
N LYS A 132 16.40 -0.97 5.80
CA LYS A 132 17.11 -2.16 5.30
C LYS A 132 16.15 -3.24 4.83
N GLU A 133 15.00 -3.38 5.47
CA GLU A 133 13.96 -4.33 5.10
C GLU A 133 13.32 -3.95 3.75
N VAL A 134 13.04 -2.66 3.52
CA VAL A 134 12.53 -2.17 2.23
C VAL A 134 13.54 -2.43 1.12
N LEU A 135 14.80 -2.06 1.34
CA LEU A 135 15.88 -2.28 0.36
C LEU A 135 16.09 -3.76 0.05
N LYS A 136 16.03 -4.63 1.07
CA LYS A 136 16.10 -6.08 0.88
C LYS A 136 14.91 -6.63 0.08
N CYS A 137 13.70 -6.07 0.25
CA CYS A 137 12.55 -6.47 -0.58
C CYS A 137 12.75 -6.05 -2.03
N LEU A 138 13.19 -4.81 -2.27
CA LEU A 138 13.41 -4.29 -3.63
C LEU A 138 14.53 -5.03 -4.36
N SER A 139 15.65 -5.32 -3.68
CA SER A 139 16.79 -6.02 -4.27
C SER A 139 16.53 -7.49 -4.57
N GLN A 140 15.62 -8.14 -3.84
CA GLN A 140 15.21 -9.52 -4.13
C GLN A 140 14.20 -9.63 -5.27
N PHE A 141 13.43 -8.57 -5.54
CA PHE A 141 12.46 -8.51 -6.62
C PHE A 141 12.72 -7.35 -7.59
N PRO A 142 13.93 -7.22 -8.18
CA PRO A 142 14.32 -6.06 -8.97
C PRO A 142 13.56 -5.96 -10.30
N HIS A 143 12.92 -7.06 -10.74
CA HIS A 143 12.10 -7.14 -11.93
C HIS A 143 10.70 -6.54 -11.76
N ILE A 144 10.23 -6.39 -10.50
CA ILE A 144 8.93 -5.80 -10.22
C ILE A 144 9.07 -4.28 -10.20
N PRO A 145 8.29 -3.54 -11.00
CA PRO A 145 8.39 -2.08 -11.04
C PRO A 145 8.02 -1.46 -9.69
N SER A 146 8.85 -0.53 -9.21
CA SER A 146 8.60 0.19 -7.97
C SER A 146 8.31 1.66 -8.20
N VAL A 147 7.46 2.24 -7.35
CA VAL A 147 7.08 3.66 -7.33
C VAL A 147 7.30 4.20 -5.93
N LEU A 148 7.94 5.36 -5.83
CA LEU A 148 8.17 6.03 -4.55
C LEU A 148 6.96 6.91 -4.22
N VAL A 149 6.46 6.80 -2.99
CA VAL A 149 5.36 7.62 -2.49
C VAL A 149 5.80 8.33 -1.22
N LEU A 150 5.96 9.64 -1.31
CA LEU A 150 6.25 10.54 -0.20
C LEU A 150 4.94 10.97 0.46
N ASN A 151 4.65 10.43 1.64
CA ASN A 151 3.42 10.67 2.39
C ASN A 151 3.63 11.67 3.53
N LYS A 152 2.53 12.28 3.98
CA LYS A 152 2.48 13.30 5.05
C LYS A 152 3.19 14.60 4.69
N VAL A 153 3.17 14.95 3.39
CA VAL A 153 3.78 16.18 2.86
C VAL A 153 3.15 17.45 3.44
N ASP A 154 1.94 17.33 3.98
CA ASP A 154 1.22 18.40 4.64
C ASP A 154 1.78 18.80 6.01
N ILE A 155 2.43 17.87 6.69
CA ILE A 155 3.06 18.11 8.00
C ILE A 155 4.45 18.74 7.82
N LEU A 156 5.07 18.55 6.65
CA LEU A 156 6.42 19.03 6.36
C LEU A 156 6.46 20.56 6.23
N LYS A 157 6.98 21.23 7.27
CA LYS A 157 7.11 22.70 7.30
C LYS A 157 7.96 23.28 6.17
N LYS A 158 9.04 22.59 5.80
CA LYS A 158 10.04 23.04 4.81
C LYS A 158 9.89 22.24 3.51
N LYS A 159 9.01 22.67 2.61
CA LYS A 159 8.70 21.94 1.36
C LYS A 159 9.89 21.80 0.40
N PHE A 160 10.87 22.71 0.45
CA PHE A 160 12.08 22.62 -0.38
C PHE A 160 12.91 21.34 -0.11
N LEU A 161 12.77 20.74 1.07
CA LEU A 161 13.43 19.48 1.43
C LEU A 161 12.90 18.28 0.64
N LEU A 162 11.71 18.36 0.04
CA LEU A 162 11.14 17.24 -0.73
C LEU A 162 12.03 16.84 -1.90
N LEU A 163 12.72 17.79 -2.53
CA LEU A 163 13.61 17.52 -3.65
C LEU A 163 14.90 16.82 -3.20
N GLU A 164 15.45 17.23 -2.05
CA GLU A 164 16.60 16.57 -1.43
C GLU A 164 16.24 15.15 -1.00
N ILE A 165 15.13 14.98 -0.28
CA ILE A 165 14.59 13.69 0.14
C ILE A 165 14.37 12.77 -1.07
N ALA A 166 13.71 13.27 -2.13
CA ALA A 166 13.50 12.50 -3.35
C ALA A 166 14.83 12.08 -3.99
N THR A 167 15.81 12.98 -4.03
CA THR A 167 17.15 12.69 -4.60
C THR A 167 17.86 11.62 -3.78
N ASP A 168 17.86 11.72 -2.45
CA ASP A 168 18.49 10.74 -1.55
C ASP A 168 17.85 9.35 -1.69
N LEU A 169 16.51 9.29 -1.68
CA LEU A 169 15.77 8.04 -1.73
C LEU A 169 15.81 7.36 -3.10
N THR A 170 16.05 8.11 -4.17
CA THR A 170 16.13 7.60 -5.55
C THR A 170 17.56 7.53 -6.08
N GLU A 171 18.56 7.86 -5.26
CA GLU A 171 19.96 8.01 -5.67
C GLU A 171 20.12 8.94 -6.89
N GLY A 172 19.22 9.91 -7.01
CA GLY A 172 19.17 10.86 -8.11
C GLY A 172 18.68 10.28 -9.45
N ILE A 173 18.11 9.08 -9.50
CA ILE A 173 17.65 8.42 -10.72
C ILE A 173 16.18 8.01 -10.61
N VAL A 174 15.36 8.42 -11.59
CA VAL A 174 13.96 8.01 -11.71
C VAL A 174 13.70 7.62 -13.16
N ASN A 175 13.12 6.44 -13.37
CA ASN A 175 12.83 5.88 -14.69
C ASN A 175 14.06 5.89 -15.63
N GLY A 176 15.23 5.57 -15.07
CA GLY A 176 16.52 5.59 -15.77
C GLY A 176 17.06 6.99 -16.10
N LYS A 177 16.41 8.07 -15.67
CA LYS A 177 16.81 9.46 -15.93
C LYS A 177 17.33 10.14 -14.66
N LYS A 178 18.42 10.90 -14.78
CA LYS A 178 18.92 11.71 -13.66
C LYS A 178 17.93 12.83 -13.30
N LEU A 179 17.63 12.97 -12.02
CA LEU A 179 16.87 14.07 -11.46
C LEU A 179 17.66 15.38 -11.65
N LYS A 180 17.09 16.33 -12.40
CA LYS A 180 17.67 17.66 -12.57
C LYS A 180 17.31 18.52 -11.35
N VAL A 181 18.13 18.47 -10.31
CA VAL A 181 18.04 19.40 -9.19
C VAL A 181 18.65 20.72 -9.63
N LYS A 182 17.81 21.71 -9.99
CA LYS A 182 18.31 23.10 -10.05
C LYS A 182 18.56 23.51 -8.61
N SER A 183 19.81 23.75 -8.25
CA SER A 183 20.19 24.30 -6.94
C SER A 183 19.54 25.68 -6.79
N ALA A 184 18.37 25.74 -6.17
CA ALA A 184 17.74 26.97 -5.75
C ALA A 184 18.44 27.48 -4.47
N LEU A 185 19.71 27.86 -4.62
CA LEU A 185 20.48 28.57 -3.62
C LEU A 185 21.17 29.75 -4.31
N GLN A 186 20.35 30.75 -4.63
CA GLN A 186 20.71 32.17 -4.74
C GLN A 186 19.41 32.97 -4.87
N GLN A 187 19.09 33.77 -3.83
CA GLN A 187 18.33 35.05 -3.78
C GLN A 187 17.01 35.14 -4.60
N ASP A 188 15.86 35.61 -4.10
CA ASP A 188 15.64 36.76 -3.21
C ASP A 188 14.17 36.84 -2.72
N SER A 189 14.00 37.75 -1.77
CA SER A 189 12.78 38.27 -1.16
C SER A 189 11.57 38.59 -2.08
N SER A 190 10.38 38.51 -1.45
CA SER A 190 9.10 39.18 -1.76
C SER A 190 8.00 38.45 -2.58
N SER A 191 6.83 38.38 -1.92
CA SER A 191 5.45 38.34 -2.43
C SER A 191 4.79 37.01 -2.87
N SER A 192 3.67 36.77 -2.18
CA SER A 192 2.40 36.16 -2.59
C SER A 192 2.33 34.71 -3.10
N ALA A 193 1.49 33.98 -2.38
CA ALA A 193 0.84 32.71 -2.67
C ALA A 193 0.79 32.24 -4.14
N LYS A 194 1.18 30.98 -4.35
CA LYS A 194 0.48 29.99 -5.20
C LYS A 194 0.99 28.57 -4.92
N SER A 195 0.04 27.64 -4.79
CA SER A 195 0.22 26.18 -4.77
C SER A 195 -0.26 25.60 -6.10
N PRO A 196 0.03 24.33 -6.45
CA PRO A 196 1.22 23.52 -6.17
C PRO A 196 2.02 23.22 -7.46
N LEU A 197 3.27 22.79 -7.28
CA LEU A 197 4.18 22.37 -8.34
C LEU A 197 3.71 21.04 -8.96
N HIS A 198 3.21 21.10 -10.19
CA HIS A 198 3.18 19.94 -11.08
C HIS A 198 4.60 19.71 -11.63
N ILE A 199 5.19 18.54 -11.37
CA ILE A 199 6.30 18.03 -12.18
C ILE A 199 5.66 17.34 -13.38
N THR A 200 5.38 18.10 -14.44
CA THR A 200 4.90 17.55 -15.71
C THR A 200 6.08 17.08 -16.54
N GLN A 201 6.06 15.83 -16.98
CA GLN A 201 6.95 15.33 -18.03
C GLN A 201 6.61 16.04 -19.35
N ALA A 202 7.61 16.53 -20.07
CA ALA A 202 7.44 17.03 -21.43
C ALA A 202 6.97 15.88 -22.35
N SER A 203 5.81 16.05 -22.97
CA SER A 203 5.36 15.21 -24.08
C SER A 203 6.19 15.55 -25.32
N PRO A 204 6.56 14.58 -26.18
CA PRO A 204 7.14 14.91 -27.48
C PRO A 204 6.02 15.37 -28.42
N GLU A 205 6.15 16.61 -28.92
CA GLU A 205 5.38 17.10 -30.06
C GLU A 205 5.71 16.27 -31.31
N SER A 206 4.70 15.62 -31.91
CA SER A 206 4.79 15.04 -33.24
C SER A 206 4.30 16.04 -34.29
N LYS A 207 5.25 16.53 -35.08
CA LYS A 207 5.11 17.28 -36.34
C LYS A 207 6.16 16.60 -37.24
N VAL A 208 5.93 16.10 -38.46
CA VAL A 208 5.12 16.54 -39.63
C VAL A 208 5.00 15.30 -40.61
N PRO A 209 4.65 15.43 -41.91
CA PRO A 209 3.33 15.18 -42.54
C PRO A 209 3.24 13.91 -43.44
N GLY A 210 2.00 13.60 -43.86
CA GLY A 210 1.67 13.32 -45.26
C GLY A 210 2.08 11.97 -45.87
N SER A 211 1.10 11.09 -46.03
CA SER A 211 1.10 10.03 -47.06
C SER A 211 1.03 10.66 -48.47
N PRO A 212 1.40 9.94 -49.55
CA PRO A 212 0.49 8.91 -50.07
C PRO A 212 1.15 7.62 -50.58
N PHE A 213 0.34 6.56 -50.49
CA PHE A 213 0.26 5.33 -51.28
C PHE A 213 1.16 5.18 -52.53
N GLY A 214 1.76 3.99 -52.64
CA GLY A 214 2.23 3.36 -53.87
C GLY A 214 2.49 1.87 -53.64
N GLN A 215 1.89 1.02 -54.48
CA GLN A 215 1.80 -0.44 -54.38
C GLN A 215 3.09 -1.18 -54.80
N GLU A 216 3.00 -2.51 -54.67
CA GLU A 216 3.77 -3.56 -55.38
C GLU A 216 5.10 -3.97 -54.72
N ARG A 217 5.57 -5.22 -54.76
CA ARG A 217 5.09 -6.60 -54.94
C ARG A 217 6.35 -7.47 -54.77
N ASN A 218 6.17 -8.78 -54.55
CA ASN A 218 7.15 -9.86 -54.78
C ASN A 218 8.34 -9.93 -53.81
N GLN A 219 8.97 -11.06 -53.51
CA GLN A 219 8.78 -12.51 -53.68
C GLN A 219 9.82 -13.12 -52.70
N ALA A 220 9.56 -14.29 -52.10
CA ALA A 220 10.35 -15.54 -52.22
C ALA A 220 11.86 -15.41 -51.84
N GLN A 221 12.54 -16.34 -51.15
CA GLN A 221 12.41 -17.78 -51.02
C GLN A 221 13.53 -18.24 -50.04
N GLU A 222 13.29 -19.36 -49.34
CA GLU A 222 14.19 -20.50 -49.07
C GLU A 222 15.60 -20.39 -48.45
N GLY A 223 15.88 -21.37 -47.58
CA GLY A 223 17.17 -22.08 -47.46
C GLY A 223 17.89 -21.87 -46.12
N SER A 224 17.78 -22.75 -45.11
CA SER A 224 18.37 -24.11 -44.93
C SER A 224 19.79 -24.12 -44.34
N ASP A 225 19.89 -24.78 -43.17
CA ASP A 225 20.92 -25.75 -42.74
C ASP A 225 22.36 -25.34 -42.33
N LEU A 226 22.61 -25.58 -41.02
CA LEU A 226 23.60 -26.47 -40.39
C LEU A 226 25.13 -26.25 -40.48
N ASP A 227 25.70 -26.35 -39.27
CA ASP A 227 26.95 -27.02 -38.85
C ASP A 227 28.32 -26.29 -38.73
N LYS A 228 28.74 -26.18 -37.46
CA LYS A 228 30.03 -26.55 -36.82
C LYS A 228 31.41 -26.08 -37.33
N SER A 229 32.11 -25.46 -36.36
CA SER A 229 33.45 -25.80 -35.81
C SER A 229 34.67 -24.89 -36.05
N SER A 230 35.35 -24.62 -34.92
CA SER A 230 36.79 -24.46 -34.66
C SER A 230 37.60 -23.26 -35.19
N ASP A 231 37.89 -22.35 -34.25
CA ASP A 231 39.22 -22.06 -33.67
C ASP A 231 40.09 -20.87 -34.15
N VAL A 232 40.69 -20.23 -33.13
CA VAL A 232 41.87 -19.32 -33.07
C VAL A 232 41.76 -17.84 -33.54
N GLY A 233 41.93 -16.93 -32.58
CA GLY A 233 42.94 -15.85 -32.70
C GLY A 233 42.50 -14.38 -32.67
N GLY A 234 42.46 -13.79 -31.47
CA GLY A 234 43.16 -12.52 -31.18
C GLY A 234 42.53 -11.15 -31.53
N ALA A 235 42.83 -10.19 -30.63
CA ALA A 235 42.71 -8.74 -30.72
C ALA A 235 41.35 -8.11 -30.39
N GLY A 236 41.34 -7.40 -29.25
CA GLY A 236 40.16 -6.82 -28.63
C GLY A 236 39.69 -5.49 -29.20
N THR A 237 38.44 -5.19 -28.90
CA THR A 237 37.83 -3.86 -28.87
C THR A 237 36.68 -3.90 -27.87
N GLY A 238 36.55 -2.83 -27.09
CA GLY A 238 35.85 -2.79 -25.81
C GLY A 238 34.41 -3.30 -25.80
N GLU A 239 34.15 -4.23 -24.87
CA GLU A 239 32.80 -4.59 -24.47
C GLU A 239 32.17 -3.45 -23.67
N ALA A 240 31.08 -2.92 -24.22
CA ALA A 240 30.11 -2.13 -23.49
C ALA A 240 29.56 -2.99 -22.34
N GLN A 241 29.90 -2.63 -21.11
CA GLN A 241 29.37 -3.28 -19.91
C GLN A 241 27.85 -3.10 -19.88
N GLY A 242 27.12 -4.19 -20.07
CA GLY A 242 25.70 -4.30 -19.74
C GLY A 242 25.45 -4.03 -18.25
N PRO A 243 24.18 -3.87 -17.85
CA PRO A 243 23.84 -3.48 -16.48
C PRO A 243 24.37 -4.53 -15.50
N LYS A 244 25.25 -4.10 -14.58
CA LYS A 244 25.81 -4.95 -13.53
C LYS A 244 24.65 -5.47 -12.68
N HIS A 245 24.53 -6.80 -12.57
CA HIS A 245 23.67 -7.44 -11.60
C HIS A 245 24.20 -7.14 -10.20
N HIS A 246 23.49 -6.31 -9.44
CA HIS A 246 23.80 -6.08 -8.03
C HIS A 246 23.38 -7.30 -7.21
N GLY A 247 24.38 -8.02 -6.69
CA GLY A 247 24.17 -9.11 -5.74
C GLY A 247 23.74 -8.58 -4.37
N PRO A 248 23.17 -9.44 -3.51
CA PRO A 248 22.68 -9.08 -2.18
C PRO A 248 23.76 -8.59 -1.18
N GLU A 249 25.05 -8.55 -1.56
CA GLU A 249 26.16 -8.14 -0.68
C GLU A 249 26.46 -6.63 -0.69
N ASP A 250 25.96 -5.86 -1.68
CA ASP A 250 26.22 -4.40 -1.82
C ASP A 250 25.30 -3.49 -0.96
N LEU A 251 24.35 -4.07 -0.21
CA LEU A 251 23.29 -3.34 0.50
C LEU A 251 23.74 -2.68 1.83
N LYS A 252 25.03 -2.75 2.19
CA LYS A 252 25.48 -2.26 3.51
C LYS A 252 25.48 -0.73 3.63
N ASP A 253 25.66 0.01 2.53
CA ASP A 253 25.79 1.47 2.52
C ASP A 253 24.77 2.21 1.62
N THR A 254 23.89 1.50 0.91
CA THR A 254 22.85 2.11 0.06
C THR A 254 21.76 2.78 0.90
N LYS A 255 21.52 4.07 0.67
CA LYS A 255 20.45 4.84 1.34
C LYS A 255 19.15 4.89 0.53
N GLY A 256 19.23 4.69 -0.78
CA GLY A 256 18.11 4.83 -1.71
C GLY A 256 17.96 3.63 -2.65
N TRP A 257 17.09 3.79 -3.64
CA TRP A 257 16.84 2.80 -4.68
C TRP A 257 16.71 3.48 -6.05
N PRO A 258 17.62 3.25 -7.01
CA PRO A 258 17.69 4.00 -8.27
C PRO A 258 16.68 3.55 -9.33
N HIS A 259 15.94 2.46 -9.09
CA HIS A 259 15.05 1.86 -10.08
C HIS A 259 13.58 2.24 -9.91
N PHE A 260 13.28 3.31 -9.16
CA PHE A 260 11.92 3.84 -9.10
C PHE A 260 11.46 4.35 -10.47
N GLN A 261 10.25 3.99 -10.88
CA GLN A 261 9.66 4.44 -12.14
C GLN A 261 9.03 5.83 -12.06
N GLU A 262 8.51 6.20 -10.88
CA GLU A 262 7.80 7.46 -10.67
C GLU A 262 7.84 7.85 -9.19
N ILE A 263 7.61 9.14 -8.92
CA ILE A 263 7.50 9.68 -7.55
C ILE A 263 6.14 10.36 -7.38
N PHE A 264 5.42 10.01 -6.32
CA PHE A 264 4.20 10.70 -5.88
C PHE A 264 4.43 11.38 -4.54
N MET A 265 3.86 12.58 -4.39
CA MET A 265 3.89 13.36 -3.15
C MET A 265 2.44 13.57 -2.72
N LEU A 266 2.04 13.03 -1.57
CA LEU A 266 0.64 13.02 -1.15
C LEU A 266 0.45 13.17 0.36
N ALA A 267 -0.77 13.48 0.76
CA ALA A 267 -1.20 13.46 2.16
C ALA A 267 -2.37 12.48 2.30
N ALA A 268 -2.06 11.20 2.52
CA ALA A 268 -3.06 10.13 2.53
C ALA A 268 -4.20 10.44 3.51
N LEU A 269 -3.90 10.93 4.72
CA LEU A 269 -4.93 11.25 5.72
C LEU A 269 -5.96 12.27 5.23
N ARG A 270 -5.56 13.21 4.36
CA ARG A 270 -6.43 14.27 3.82
C ARG A 270 -6.94 13.98 2.42
N GLY A 271 -6.54 12.86 1.82
CA GLY A 271 -6.88 12.50 0.44
C GLY A 271 -6.16 13.32 -0.64
N GLU A 272 -5.27 14.25 -0.29
CA GLU A 272 -4.56 15.10 -1.26
C GLU A 272 -3.66 14.26 -2.17
N GLU A 273 -3.79 14.42 -3.49
CA GLU A 273 -3.05 13.69 -4.53
C GLU A 273 -3.24 12.15 -4.57
N VAL A 274 -4.12 11.58 -3.75
CA VAL A 274 -4.42 10.14 -3.77
C VAL A 274 -5.10 9.73 -5.09
N ASP A 275 -5.99 10.57 -5.63
CA ASP A 275 -6.64 10.31 -6.91
C ASP A 275 -5.66 10.34 -8.09
N THR A 276 -4.59 11.13 -7.99
CA THR A 276 -3.53 11.18 -9.01
C THR A 276 -2.76 9.86 -9.03
N LEU A 277 -2.40 9.33 -7.85
CA LEU A 277 -1.82 8.00 -7.73
C LEU A 277 -2.78 6.92 -8.23
N LYS A 278 -4.07 6.98 -7.87
CA LYS A 278 -5.09 6.02 -8.32
C LYS A 278 -5.20 5.96 -9.84
N ARG A 279 -5.24 7.12 -10.50
CA ARG A 279 -5.26 7.21 -11.98
C ARG A 279 -4.01 6.60 -12.61
N TYR A 280 -2.83 6.87 -12.04
CA TYR A 280 -1.59 6.22 -12.47
C TYR A 280 -1.68 4.70 -12.37
N LEU A 281 -2.15 4.17 -11.24
CA LEU A 281 -2.29 2.73 -11.03
C LEU A 281 -3.26 2.09 -12.03
N LEU A 282 -4.40 2.73 -12.31
CA LEU A 282 -5.35 2.27 -13.33
C LEU A 282 -4.69 2.20 -14.72
N MET A 283 -3.88 3.18 -15.10
CA MET A 283 -3.14 3.17 -16.38
C MET A 283 -2.05 2.10 -16.45
N ARG A 284 -1.56 1.61 -15.31
CA ARG A 284 -0.51 0.57 -15.25
C ARG A 284 -1.07 -0.86 -15.26
N ALA A 285 -2.38 -1.02 -15.08
CA ALA A 285 -3.02 -2.33 -15.12
C ALA A 285 -2.86 -2.99 -16.49
N LYS A 286 -2.58 -4.30 -16.47
CA LYS A 286 -2.35 -5.10 -17.68
C LYS A 286 -3.56 -5.98 -17.97
N PRO A 287 -3.79 -6.37 -19.24
CA PRO A 287 -4.80 -7.37 -19.56
C PRO A 287 -4.61 -8.64 -18.73
N GLY A 288 -5.67 -9.12 -18.11
CA GLY A 288 -5.64 -10.30 -17.25
C GLY A 288 -7.01 -10.56 -16.62
N PRO A 289 -7.31 -11.82 -16.27
CA PRO A 289 -8.58 -12.16 -15.65
C PRO A 289 -8.73 -11.44 -14.30
N TRP A 290 -9.93 -10.99 -13.99
CA TRP A 290 -10.25 -10.51 -12.66
C TRP A 290 -10.18 -11.67 -11.66
N GLU A 291 -9.77 -11.37 -10.42
CA GLU A 291 -9.69 -12.34 -9.33
C GLU A 291 -10.95 -12.39 -8.48
N PHE A 292 -11.66 -11.26 -8.39
CA PHE A 292 -12.81 -11.11 -7.52
C PHE A 292 -14.00 -10.54 -8.27
N HIS A 293 -15.21 -10.87 -7.81
CA HIS A 293 -16.44 -10.20 -8.21
C HIS A 293 -16.36 -8.69 -7.95
N SER A 294 -17.02 -7.88 -8.79
CA SER A 294 -16.95 -6.41 -8.76
C SER A 294 -17.39 -5.80 -7.43
N ASP A 295 -18.32 -6.46 -6.74
CA ASP A 295 -18.83 -6.11 -5.41
C ASP A 295 -17.89 -6.45 -4.24
N VAL A 296 -16.83 -7.24 -4.48
CA VAL A 296 -15.85 -7.54 -3.44
C VAL A 296 -14.95 -6.34 -3.23
N LEU A 297 -14.99 -5.77 -2.02
CA LEU A 297 -14.05 -4.72 -1.59
C LEU A 297 -12.84 -5.28 -0.84
N THR A 298 -13.01 -6.39 -0.13
CA THR A 298 -11.95 -7.03 0.66
C THR A 298 -12.23 -8.52 0.83
N ASN A 299 -11.20 -9.30 1.11
CA ASN A 299 -11.33 -10.72 1.47
C ASN A 299 -11.54 -10.94 2.98
N GLN A 300 -11.55 -9.88 3.79
CA GLN A 300 -11.82 -9.98 5.22
C GLN A 300 -13.31 -10.28 5.45
N SER A 301 -13.59 -11.11 6.46
CA SER A 301 -14.93 -11.29 6.99
C SER A 301 -15.40 -10.05 7.75
N PRO A 302 -16.73 -9.84 7.89
CA PRO A 302 -17.28 -8.70 8.61
C PRO A 302 -16.83 -8.67 10.08
N GLN A 303 -16.71 -9.85 10.71
CA GLN A 303 -16.21 -10.00 12.07
C GLN A 303 -14.73 -9.62 12.20
N GLU A 304 -13.88 -10.00 11.23
CA GLU A 304 -12.47 -9.59 11.22
C GLU A 304 -12.32 -8.06 11.09
N ILE A 305 -13.16 -7.42 10.26
CA ILE A 305 -13.19 -5.96 10.13
C ILE A 305 -13.61 -5.32 11.45
N CYS A 306 -14.65 -5.85 12.10
CA CYS A 306 -15.10 -5.40 13.41
C CYS A 306 -13.99 -5.48 14.46
N ASP A 307 -13.36 -6.64 14.57
CA ASP A 307 -12.25 -6.87 15.48
C ASP A 307 -11.07 -5.93 15.20
N ASN A 308 -10.75 -5.71 13.92
CA ASN A 308 -9.67 -4.81 13.51
C ASN A 308 -9.96 -3.35 13.86
N ILE A 309 -11.18 -2.88 13.63
CA ILE A 309 -11.60 -1.52 13.98
C ILE A 309 -11.60 -1.31 15.49
N ILE A 310 -12.13 -2.25 16.29
CA ILE A 310 -12.11 -2.13 17.75
C ILE A 310 -10.66 -2.17 18.26
N ARG A 311 -9.83 -3.09 17.73
CA ARG A 311 -8.41 -3.21 18.07
C ARG A 311 -7.64 -1.93 17.78
N GLU A 312 -7.92 -1.24 16.67
CA GLU A 312 -7.36 0.06 16.33
C GLU A 312 -7.57 1.07 17.48
N LYS A 313 -8.80 1.17 17.99
CA LYS A 313 -9.14 2.10 19.08
C LYS A 313 -8.51 1.68 20.40
N ILE A 314 -8.48 0.38 20.69
CA ILE A 314 -7.78 -0.16 21.87
C ILE A 314 -6.30 0.21 21.83
N LEU A 315 -5.65 0.08 20.66
CA LEU A 315 -4.25 0.46 20.47
C LEU A 315 -4.05 1.97 20.67
N GLU A 316 -4.94 2.82 20.15
CA GLU A 316 -4.81 4.28 20.29
C GLU A 316 -5.00 4.75 21.74
N TYR A 317 -5.94 4.16 22.50
CA TYR A 317 -6.35 4.69 23.81
C TYR A 317 -5.72 4.03 25.03
N LEU A 318 -5.27 2.77 24.94
CA LEU A 318 -4.63 2.11 26.07
C LEU A 318 -3.12 2.38 26.08
N PRO A 319 -2.45 2.47 27.23
CA PRO A 319 -1.01 2.65 27.29
C PRO A 319 -0.24 1.31 27.26
N LEU A 320 1.07 1.40 27.01
CA LEU A 320 2.02 0.29 27.13
C LEU A 320 1.57 -0.98 26.38
N GLU A 321 1.79 -2.14 26.97
CA GLU A 321 1.52 -3.48 26.42
C GLU A 321 0.07 -3.94 26.64
N VAL A 322 -0.78 -3.16 27.32
CA VAL A 322 -2.17 -3.54 27.63
C VAL A 322 -2.99 -3.92 26.39
N PRO A 323 -2.93 -3.18 25.25
CA PRO A 323 -3.68 -3.56 24.05
C PRO A 323 -3.45 -4.99 23.57
N TYR A 324 -2.23 -5.50 23.72
CA TYR A 324 -1.84 -6.79 23.17
C TYR A 324 -2.38 -7.98 23.98
N GLY A 325 -2.78 -7.73 25.23
CA GLY A 325 -3.40 -8.74 26.09
C GLY A 325 -4.92 -8.84 25.94
N VAL A 326 -5.56 -8.00 25.11
CA VAL A 326 -7.02 -8.02 24.93
C VAL A 326 -7.41 -9.07 23.90
N THR A 327 -8.29 -10.00 24.29
CA THR A 327 -8.94 -10.96 23.39
C THR A 327 -10.36 -10.49 23.13
N GLN A 328 -10.82 -10.57 21.89
CA GLN A 328 -12.16 -10.14 21.47
C GLN A 328 -12.99 -11.38 21.16
N VAL A 329 -14.25 -11.40 21.59
CA VAL A 329 -15.21 -12.48 21.35
C VAL A 329 -16.56 -11.87 20.96
N THR A 330 -16.99 -12.14 19.74
CA THR A 330 -18.32 -11.71 19.28
C THR A 330 -19.38 -12.55 19.98
N GLU A 331 -20.24 -11.92 20.77
CA GLU A 331 -21.36 -12.58 21.46
C GLU A 331 -22.64 -12.52 20.63
N ILE A 332 -22.91 -11.36 20.04
CA ILE A 332 -24.11 -11.11 19.25
C ILE A 332 -23.70 -10.42 17.95
N TRP A 333 -24.25 -10.93 16.85
CA TRP A 333 -24.15 -10.36 15.51
C TRP A 333 -25.50 -10.58 14.82
N GLU A 334 -26.38 -9.58 14.93
CA GLU A 334 -27.76 -9.68 14.46
C GLU A 334 -28.13 -8.47 13.61
N GLU A 335 -28.75 -8.73 12.47
CA GLU A 335 -29.37 -7.69 11.65
C GLU A 335 -30.81 -7.47 12.14
N GLY A 336 -31.12 -6.23 12.47
CA GLY A 336 -32.44 -5.78 12.87
C GLY A 336 -33.38 -5.66 11.68
N GLU A 337 -34.67 -5.49 11.98
CA GLU A 337 -35.74 -5.47 10.97
C GLU A 337 -35.63 -4.28 10.00
N CYS A 338 -34.95 -3.20 10.38
CA CYS A 338 -34.73 -2.02 9.54
C CYS A 338 -33.34 -2.00 8.87
N GLY A 339 -32.58 -3.10 8.95
CA GLY A 339 -31.24 -3.22 8.37
C GLY A 339 -30.12 -2.67 9.26
N GLU A 340 -30.41 -2.32 10.51
CA GLU A 340 -29.40 -1.96 11.50
C GLU A 340 -28.64 -3.20 12.00
N LEU A 341 -27.35 -3.06 12.25
CA LEU A 341 -26.51 -4.16 12.73
C LEU A 341 -26.24 -4.02 14.23
N LEU A 342 -26.75 -4.96 15.02
CA LEU A 342 -26.46 -5.07 16.45
C LEU A 342 -25.22 -5.95 16.66
N ILE A 343 -24.18 -5.36 17.26
CA ILE A 343 -22.94 -6.06 17.59
C ILE A 343 -22.69 -5.98 19.09
N VAL A 344 -22.54 -7.14 19.73
CA VAL A 344 -22.04 -7.22 21.11
C VAL A 344 -20.70 -7.93 21.11
N GLN A 345 -19.66 -7.20 21.53
CA GLN A 345 -18.28 -7.69 21.59
C GLN A 345 -17.80 -7.73 23.04
N SER A 346 -17.29 -8.89 23.46
CA SER A 346 -16.67 -9.09 24.77
C SER A 346 -15.15 -9.01 24.69
N LEU A 347 -14.61 -8.02 25.41
CA LEU A 347 -13.19 -7.73 25.51
C LEU A 347 -12.63 -8.40 26.78
N LEU A 348 -12.00 -9.56 26.60
CA LEU A 348 -11.40 -10.35 27.67
C LEU A 348 -9.98 -9.88 27.93
N VAL A 349 -9.69 -9.52 29.18
CA VAL A 349 -8.37 -9.04 29.62
C VAL A 349 -7.76 -9.94 30.71
N PRO A 350 -6.43 -10.02 30.82
CA PRO A 350 -5.79 -10.99 31.72
C PRO A 350 -5.78 -10.58 33.20
N ARG A 351 -6.05 -9.29 33.51
CA ARG A 351 -5.93 -8.74 34.86
C ARG A 351 -6.99 -7.68 35.11
N GLU A 352 -7.46 -7.59 36.35
CA GLU A 352 -8.42 -6.56 36.78
C GLU A 352 -7.88 -5.13 36.58
N SER A 353 -6.56 -4.94 36.69
CA SER A 353 -5.93 -3.64 36.39
C SER A 353 -6.15 -3.21 34.93
N HIS A 354 -6.02 -4.14 33.98
CA HIS A 354 -6.25 -3.88 32.55
C HIS A 354 -7.73 -3.58 32.29
N LYS A 355 -8.65 -4.29 32.97
CA LYS A 355 -10.09 -4.03 32.90
C LYS A 355 -10.41 -2.60 33.32
N ARG A 356 -9.87 -2.14 34.46
CA ARG A 356 -10.04 -0.75 34.92
C ARG A 356 -9.49 0.26 33.92
N MET A 357 -8.37 -0.03 33.26
CA MET A 357 -7.78 0.86 32.25
C MET A 357 -8.64 0.95 30.98
N LEU A 358 -9.19 -0.18 30.52
CA LEU A 358 -10.06 -0.25 29.35
C LEU A 358 -11.42 0.39 29.57
N ILE A 359 -12.02 0.21 30.75
CA ILE A 359 -13.24 0.93 31.14
C ILE A 359 -12.94 2.43 31.27
N GLY A 360 -11.82 2.76 31.92
CA GLY A 360 -11.44 4.14 32.23
C GLY A 360 -12.31 4.78 33.31
N ARG A 361 -11.92 5.98 33.75
CA ARG A 361 -12.65 6.71 34.81
C ARG A 361 -14.10 7.01 34.36
N GLY A 362 -15.09 6.44 35.05
CA GLY A 362 -16.51 6.62 34.75
C GLY A 362 -16.94 6.03 33.41
N GLY A 363 -16.25 5.01 32.88
CA GLY A 363 -16.58 4.39 31.60
C GLY A 363 -16.17 5.22 30.37
N LYS A 364 -15.48 6.34 30.55
CA LYS A 364 -15.19 7.28 29.45
C LYS A 364 -14.34 6.68 28.32
N VAL A 365 -13.42 5.76 28.63
CA VAL A 365 -12.53 5.17 27.62
C VAL A 365 -13.30 4.15 26.78
N ILE A 366 -13.99 3.21 27.43
CA ILE A 366 -14.76 2.19 26.71
C ILE A 366 -15.91 2.79 25.89
N SER A 367 -16.63 3.78 26.42
CA SER A 367 -17.69 4.47 25.68
C SER A 367 -17.15 5.24 24.48
N ARG A 368 -15.94 5.82 24.59
CA ARG A 368 -15.28 6.48 23.46
C ARG A 368 -14.86 5.48 22.40
N ILE A 369 -14.27 4.34 22.79
CA ILE A 369 -13.93 3.25 21.89
C ILE A 369 -15.16 2.76 21.15
N ALA A 370 -16.24 2.43 21.86
CA ALA A 370 -17.49 1.95 21.26
C ALA A 370 -18.07 2.95 20.25
N ARG A 371 -18.11 4.23 20.59
CA ARG A 371 -18.63 5.29 19.71
C ARG A 371 -17.78 5.44 18.44
N GLU A 372 -16.46 5.53 18.57
CA GLU A 372 -15.57 5.74 17.42
C GLU A 372 -15.45 4.49 16.54
N ALA A 373 -15.41 3.30 17.15
CA ALA A 373 -15.43 2.03 16.41
C ALA A 373 -16.78 1.84 15.70
N GLY A 374 -17.91 2.13 16.37
CA GLY A 374 -19.23 2.08 15.76
C GLY A 374 -19.34 2.99 14.53
N GLN A 375 -18.84 4.23 14.63
CA GLN A 375 -18.81 5.15 13.48
C GLN A 375 -17.97 4.63 12.31
N ASP A 376 -16.82 4.02 12.60
CA ASP A 376 -15.97 3.43 11.56
C ASP A 376 -16.65 2.21 10.91
N LEU A 377 -17.38 1.39 11.69
CA LEU A 377 -18.15 0.25 11.18
C LEU A 377 -19.31 0.69 10.28
N MET A 378 -20.04 1.74 10.65
CA MET A 378 -21.09 2.30 9.80
C MET A 378 -20.53 2.74 8.42
N ASN A 379 -19.33 3.32 8.40
CA ASN A 379 -18.68 3.69 7.13
C ASN A 379 -18.24 2.47 6.30
N ALA A 380 -17.82 1.39 6.96
CA ALA A 380 -17.40 0.14 6.30
C ALA A 380 -18.58 -0.63 5.70
N PHE A 381 -19.67 -0.77 6.46
CA PHE A 381 -20.83 -1.58 6.10
C PHE A 381 -21.96 -0.80 5.40
N LEU A 382 -21.95 0.54 5.44
CA LEU A 382 -23.04 1.39 4.96
C LEU A 382 -24.42 1.11 5.58
N CYS A 383 -24.45 0.63 6.82
CA CYS A 383 -25.67 0.51 7.61
C CYS A 383 -25.48 1.18 8.97
N ASP A 384 -26.58 1.37 9.70
CA ASP A 384 -26.52 1.78 11.10
C ASP A 384 -25.95 0.65 11.95
N VAL A 385 -25.01 0.96 12.84
CA VAL A 385 -24.34 -0.04 13.68
C VAL A 385 -24.49 0.31 15.15
N HIS A 386 -25.10 -0.60 15.91
CA HIS A 386 -25.22 -0.52 17.36
C HIS A 386 -24.16 -1.40 18.03
N LEU A 387 -22.98 -0.83 18.25
CA LEU A 387 -21.88 -1.52 18.91
C LEU A 387 -21.95 -1.40 20.44
N LYS A 388 -22.06 -2.53 21.13
CA LYS A 388 -21.90 -2.64 22.60
C LYS A 388 -20.64 -3.42 22.93
N LEU A 389 -19.85 -2.89 23.87
CA LEU A 389 -18.62 -3.53 24.33
C LEU A 389 -18.76 -3.92 25.80
N LYS A 390 -18.51 -5.20 26.10
CA LYS A 390 -18.38 -5.73 27.46
C LYS A 390 -16.91 -5.94 27.79
N VAL A 391 -16.54 -5.81 29.06
CA VAL A 391 -15.16 -6.01 29.51
C VAL A 391 -15.14 -6.98 30.67
N GLU A 392 -14.44 -8.10 30.49
CA GLU A 392 -14.38 -9.20 31.45
C GLU A 392 -12.93 -9.61 31.68
N VAL A 393 -12.65 -10.16 32.86
CA VAL A 393 -11.35 -10.77 33.15
C VAL A 393 -11.44 -12.24 32.78
N LYS A 394 -10.41 -12.74 32.08
CA LYS A 394 -10.30 -14.15 31.68
C LYS A 394 -10.34 -15.13 32.84
#